data_AF-A0A1I9GAS2-F1
#
_entry.id   AF-A0A1I9GAS2-F1
#
_cell.length_a   1.000
_cell.length_b   1.000
_cell.length_c   1.000
_cell.angle_alpha   90.00
_cell.angle_beta   90.00
_cell.angle_gamma   90.00
#
_symmetry.space_group_name_H-M   'P 1'
#
loop_
_entity.id
_entity.type
_entity.pdbx_description
1 polymer ?
#
loop_
_entity_poly.entity_id
_entity_poly.type
_entity_poly.pdbx_seq_one_letter_code
_entity_poly.pdbx_strand_id
1 'polypeptide(L)'
;SLGVRVIGGNQVGIFVSAVQEDSPAAIHSIRSGDRILSVNEKSMIGVTREEAVRHLLALHDDVTIKVEYSAVDYERIRNGPLGDNFYIRGEIFHTTDTLLGGTVGFGQATRVFSAAEKG
;
A
#
# COMPACT_ATOMS: atom_id res chain seq x y z
N SER A 1 -2.82 -14.38 -9.75
CA SER A 1 -2.19 -13.48 -8.76
C SER A 1 -0.77 -13.16 -9.21
N LEU A 2 -0.32 -11.91 -9.08
CA LEU A 2 1.01 -11.47 -9.52
C LEU A 2 2.16 -11.93 -8.61
N GLY A 3 1.86 -12.40 -7.39
CA GLY A 3 2.86 -12.88 -6.44
C GLY A 3 3.59 -11.77 -5.67
N VAL A 4 2.94 -10.63 -5.42
CA VAL A 4 3.51 -9.51 -4.65
C VAL A 4 2.79 -9.30 -3.33
N ARG A 5 3.52 -8.87 -2.30
CA ARG A 5 2.96 -8.25 -1.09
C ARG A 5 3.26 -6.77 -1.13
N VAL A 6 2.33 -5.97 -0.59
CA VAL A 6 2.47 -4.51 -0.58
C VAL A 6 2.33 -3.91 0.82
N ILE A 7 3.03 -2.80 1.04
CA ILE A 7 2.94 -1.94 2.22
C ILE A 7 2.72 -0.48 1.79
N GLY A 8 2.61 0.42 2.76
CA GLY A 8 2.31 1.84 2.53
C GLY A 8 0.81 2.08 2.45
N GLY A 9 0.39 2.99 1.57
CA GLY A 9 -1.00 3.41 1.47
C GLY A 9 -1.18 4.75 0.78
N ASN A 10 -2.34 5.37 0.96
CA ASN A 10 -2.73 6.58 0.23
C ASN A 10 -1.79 7.78 0.46
N GLN A 11 -1.18 7.89 1.63
CA GLN A 11 -0.30 9.02 1.94
C GLN A 11 1.13 8.85 1.45
N VAL A 12 1.66 7.64 1.59
CA VAL A 12 3.09 7.38 1.34
C VAL A 12 3.32 6.72 -0.02
N GLY A 13 2.28 6.17 -0.64
CA GLY A 13 2.34 5.37 -1.85
C GLY A 13 2.30 3.87 -1.56
N ILE A 14 2.10 3.09 -2.61
CA ILE A 14 2.07 1.62 -2.53
C ILE A 14 3.46 1.08 -2.89
N PHE A 15 4.04 0.28 -2.00
CA PHE A 15 5.37 -0.31 -2.18
C PHE A 15 5.33 -1.82 -2.12
N VAL A 16 6.16 -2.47 -2.92
CA VAL A 16 6.38 -3.92 -2.85
C VAL A 16 7.24 -4.24 -1.64
N SER A 17 6.76 -5.12 -0.76
CA SER A 17 7.49 -5.57 0.43
C SER A 17 8.07 -6.97 0.29
N ALA A 18 7.42 -7.82 -0.51
CA ALA A 18 7.92 -9.15 -0.85
C ALA A 18 7.43 -9.57 -2.23
N VAL A 19 8.23 -10.40 -2.89
CA VAL A 19 7.91 -11.05 -4.16
C VAL A 19 8.03 -12.55 -3.98
N GLN A 20 7.03 -13.29 -4.44
CA GLN A 20 7.03 -14.75 -4.42
C GLN A 20 7.98 -15.26 -5.50
N GLU A 21 8.78 -16.28 -5.17
CA GLU A 21 9.64 -16.98 -6.13
C GLU A 21 8.81 -17.58 -7.27
N ASP A 22 9.37 -17.61 -8.48
CA ASP A 22 8.72 -18.10 -9.71
C ASP A 22 7.40 -17.42 -10.10
N SER A 23 7.06 -16.30 -9.47
CA SER A 23 5.87 -15.52 -9.80
C SER A 23 6.05 -14.66 -11.06
N PRO A 24 4.94 -14.21 -11.69
CA PRO A 24 5.03 -13.23 -12.78
C PRO A 24 5.85 -11.99 -12.39
N ALA A 25 5.68 -11.47 -11.17
CA ALA A 25 6.45 -10.34 -10.69
C ALA A 25 7.97 -10.63 -10.63
N ALA A 26 8.37 -11.82 -10.18
CA ALA A 26 9.78 -12.20 -10.13
C ALA A 26 10.40 -12.28 -11.53
N ILE A 27 9.69 -12.87 -12.49
CA ILE A 27 10.12 -13.00 -13.89
C ILE A 27 10.33 -11.60 -14.52
N HIS A 28 9.46 -10.64 -14.18
CA HIS A 28 9.53 -9.27 -14.66
C HIS A 28 10.42 -8.35 -13.80
N SER A 29 11.27 -8.90 -12.94
CA SER A 29 12.24 -8.16 -12.11
C SER A 29 11.64 -7.13 -11.16
N ILE A 30 10.35 -7.27 -10.81
CA ILE A 30 9.77 -6.53 -9.69
C ILE A 30 10.41 -7.03 -8.40
N ARG A 31 10.72 -6.12 -7.48
CA ARG A 31 11.43 -6.45 -6.24
C ARG A 31 10.94 -5.62 -5.06
N SER A 32 11.27 -6.08 -3.86
CA SER A 32 11.04 -5.30 -2.64
C SER A 32 11.73 -3.93 -2.74
N GLY A 33 11.03 -2.88 -2.32
CA GLY A 33 11.48 -1.49 -2.43
C GLY A 33 11.01 -0.76 -3.70
N ASP A 34 10.37 -1.46 -4.64
CA ASP A 34 9.71 -0.81 -5.76
C ASP A 34 8.41 -0.13 -5.31
N ARG A 35 8.28 1.15 -5.66
CA ARG A 35 7.03 1.90 -5.56
C ARG A 35 6.20 1.65 -6.81
N ILE A 36 4.93 1.26 -6.63
CA ILE A 36 4.00 1.07 -7.73
C ILE A 36 3.39 2.44 -8.08
N LEU A 37 3.62 2.89 -9.32
CA LEU A 37 3.11 4.16 -9.83
C LEU A 37 1.76 3.99 -10.52
N SER A 38 1.61 2.91 -11.30
CA SER A 38 0.36 2.59 -11.99
C SER A 38 0.27 1.10 -12.35
N VAL A 39 -0.96 0.59 -12.47
CA VAL A 39 -1.26 -0.76 -12.96
C VAL A 39 -2.38 -0.68 -14.00
N ASN A 40 -2.17 -1.23 -15.20
CA ASN A 40 -3.15 -1.21 -16.30
C ASN A 40 -3.84 0.15 -16.46
N GLU A 41 -3.02 1.21 -16.59
CA GLU A 41 -3.43 2.62 -16.72
C GLU A 41 -4.02 3.28 -15.45
N LYS A 42 -4.42 2.51 -14.44
CA LYS A 42 -4.86 3.05 -13.16
C LYS A 42 -3.68 3.58 -12.37
N SER A 43 -3.70 4.87 -12.03
CA SER A 43 -2.76 5.48 -11.10
C SER A 43 -2.88 4.85 -9.72
N MET A 44 -1.73 4.57 -9.09
CA MET A 44 -1.63 4.09 -7.71
C MET A 44 -1.26 5.20 -6.72
N ILE A 45 -1.18 6.45 -7.19
CA ILE A 45 -0.95 7.62 -6.33
C ILE A 45 -2.22 7.91 -5.53
N GLY A 46 -2.09 8.06 -4.21
CA GLY A 46 -3.24 8.35 -3.35
C GLY A 46 -4.17 7.16 -3.08
N VAL A 47 -3.84 5.98 -3.60
CA VAL A 47 -4.64 4.76 -3.45
C VAL A 47 -4.38 4.14 -2.07
N THR A 48 -5.44 3.78 -1.37
CA THR A 48 -5.31 3.08 -0.07
C THR A 48 -4.73 1.69 -0.27
N ARG A 49 -4.08 1.14 0.75
CA ARG A 49 -3.49 -0.19 0.63
C ARG A 49 -4.53 -1.27 0.32
N GLU A 50 -5.72 -1.19 0.93
CA GLU A 50 -6.83 -2.11 0.65
C GLU A 50 -7.26 -2.07 -0.83
N GLU A 51 -7.48 -0.88 -1.38
CA GLU A 51 -7.86 -0.70 -2.78
C GLU A 51 -6.78 -1.22 -3.73
N ALA A 52 -5.51 -0.99 -3.40
CA ALA A 52 -4.39 -1.51 -4.17
C ALA A 52 -4.38 -3.05 -4.17
N VAL A 53 -4.54 -3.69 -3.01
CA VAL A 53 -4.63 -5.16 -2.92
C VAL A 53 -5.83 -5.68 -3.71
N ARG A 54 -7.02 -5.10 -3.53
CA ARG A 54 -8.22 -5.51 -4.28
C ARG A 54 -8.00 -5.38 -5.79
N HIS A 55 -7.36 -4.29 -6.23
CA HIS A 55 -7.08 -4.08 -7.64
C HIS A 55 -6.09 -5.13 -8.16
N LEU A 56 -4.97 -5.37 -7.47
CA LEU A 56 -3.95 -6.36 -7.84
C LEU A 56 -4.50 -7.79 -7.88
N LEU A 57 -5.44 -8.13 -6.99
CA LEU A 57 -6.11 -9.43 -6.96
C LEU A 57 -7.10 -9.64 -8.12
N ALA A 58 -7.68 -8.56 -8.64
CA ALA A 58 -8.65 -8.59 -9.73
C ALA A 58 -8.01 -8.65 -11.13
N LEU A 59 -6.68 -8.53 -11.22
CA LEU A 59 -5.96 -8.55 -12.51
C LEU A 59 -5.93 -9.95 -13.11
N HIS A 60 -6.11 -10.00 -14.43
CA HIS A 60 -6.04 -11.20 -15.27
C HIS A 60 -4.89 -11.08 -16.28
N ASP A 61 -4.99 -11.74 -17.42
CA ASP A 61 -3.96 -11.74 -18.48
C ASP A 61 -3.70 -10.32 -19.02
N ASP A 62 -2.44 -10.08 -19.42
CA ASP A 62 -1.84 -8.79 -19.79
C ASP A 62 -1.88 -7.69 -18.71
N VAL A 63 -0.86 -7.73 -17.84
CA VAL A 63 -0.65 -6.71 -16.80
C VAL A 63 0.57 -5.85 -17.12
N THR A 64 0.36 -4.54 -17.22
CA THR A 64 1.42 -3.53 -17.29
C THR A 64 1.52 -2.81 -15.96
N ILE A 65 2.69 -2.88 -15.33
CA ILE A 65 2.99 -2.19 -14.07
C ILE A 65 4.11 -1.20 -14.32
N LYS A 66 3.91 0.05 -13.90
CA LYS A 66 4.98 1.05 -13.83
C LYS A 66 5.46 1.14 -12.40
N VAL A 67 6.76 0.93 -12.20
CA VAL A 67 7.40 1.00 -10.89
C VAL A 67 8.58 1.95 -10.90
N GLU A 68 8.91 2.47 -9.72
CA GLU A 68 10.13 3.23 -9.45
C GLU A 68 10.78 2.68 -8.19
N TYR A 69 12.07 2.36 -8.25
CA TYR A 69 12.78 1.85 -7.08
C TYR A 69 13.13 3.00 -6.12
N SER A 70 12.63 2.94 -4.88
CA SER A 70 13.00 3.90 -3.82
C SER A 70 13.23 3.17 -2.50
N ALA A 71 14.48 2.75 -2.27
CA ALA A 71 14.89 2.06 -1.05
C ALA A 71 14.74 2.93 0.21
N VAL A 72 15.04 4.23 0.10
CA VAL A 72 15.01 5.15 1.25
C VAL A 72 13.58 5.34 1.74
N ASP A 73 12.64 5.61 0.83
CA ASP A 73 11.23 5.76 1.22
C ASP A 73 10.65 4.43 1.69
N TYR A 74 10.99 3.33 1.01
CA TYR A 74 10.57 1.99 1.42
C TYR A 74 10.98 1.67 2.86
N GLU A 75 12.25 1.87 3.24
CA GLU A 75 12.71 1.57 4.61
C GLU A 75 12.07 2.50 5.65
N ARG A 76 11.80 3.76 5.29
CA ARG A 76 11.06 4.69 6.18
C ARG A 76 9.62 4.23 6.43
N ILE A 77 8.96 3.70 5.39
CA ILE A 77 7.59 3.21 5.46
C ILE A 77 7.55 1.86 6.21
N ARG A 78 8.45 0.94 5.88
CA ARG A 78 8.53 -0.39 6.48
C ARG A 78 8.77 -0.35 7.98
N ASN A 79 9.63 0.56 8.44
CA ASN A 79 10.00 0.68 9.86
C ASN A 79 9.20 1.76 10.59
N GLY A 80 8.34 2.51 9.89
CA GLY A 80 7.55 3.61 10.43
C GLY A 80 6.08 3.25 10.63
N PRO A 81 5.31 4.07 11.38
CA PRO A 81 3.88 3.87 11.56
C PRO A 81 3.05 4.33 10.34
N LEU A 82 3.69 4.62 9.21
CA LEU A 82 3.08 5.33 8.08
C LEU A 82 2.54 4.32 7.07
N GLY A 83 1.21 4.18 7.00
CA GLY A 83 0.51 3.33 6.05
C GLY A 83 -0.62 4.07 5.37
N ASP A 84 -1.83 3.97 5.94
CA ASP A 84 -3.01 4.69 5.48
C ASP A 84 -3.49 5.71 6.53
N ASN A 85 -4.01 6.85 6.05
CA ASN A 85 -4.80 7.77 6.87
C ASN A 85 -6.27 7.75 6.46
N PHE A 86 -7.16 7.63 7.44
CA PHE A 86 -8.61 7.69 7.25
C PHE A 86 -9.24 8.74 8.16
N TYR A 87 -10.28 9.40 7.66
CA TYR A 87 -11.11 10.33 8.43
C TYR A 87 -12.42 9.66 8.78
N ILE A 88 -12.74 9.56 10.07
CA ILE A 88 -14.06 9.10 10.53
C ILE A 88 -14.65 10.20 11.40
N ARG A 89 -15.76 10.80 10.94
CA ARG A 89 -16.54 11.79 11.70
C ARG A 89 -15.71 12.96 12.27
N GLY A 90 -14.80 13.52 11.47
CA GLY A 90 -13.97 14.67 11.87
C GLY A 90 -12.72 14.33 12.69
N GLU A 91 -12.51 13.05 13.03
CA GLU A 91 -11.29 12.59 13.69
C GLU A 91 -10.34 11.91 12.69
N ILE A 92 -9.04 12.13 12.86
CA ILE A 92 -7.99 11.52 12.05
C ILE A 92 -7.58 10.19 12.68
N PHE A 93 -7.65 9.11 11.91
CA PHE A 93 -7.18 7.80 12.32
C PHE A 93 -5.98 7.43 11.45
N HIS A 94 -4.89 7.04 12.11
CA HIS A 94 -3.75 6.41 11.44
C HIS A 94 -3.90 4.90 11.58
N THR A 95 -3.81 4.16 10.48
CA THR A 95 -3.70 2.70 10.53
C THR A 95 -2.33 2.27 10.04
N THR A 96 -1.67 1.48 10.88
CA THR A 96 -0.42 0.80 10.54
C THR A 96 -0.70 -0.45 9.71
N ASP A 97 -1.92 -0.98 9.77
CA ASP A 97 -2.32 -2.21 9.08
C ASP A 97 -3.84 -2.26 8.84
N THR A 98 -4.30 -1.97 7.62
CA THR A 98 -5.64 -2.29 7.06
C THR A 98 -5.91 -3.79 6.81
N LEU A 99 -4.90 -4.65 6.94
CA LEU A 99 -4.90 -6.06 6.54
C LEU A 99 -4.27 -6.90 7.65
N LEU A 100 -4.99 -7.16 8.74
CA LEU A 100 -4.47 -7.96 9.85
C LEU A 100 -3.98 -9.32 9.33
N GLY A 101 -2.66 -9.51 9.30
CA GLY A 101 -2.03 -10.73 8.78
C GLY A 101 -2.28 -11.00 7.29
N GLY A 102 -2.63 -9.98 6.49
CA GLY A 102 -2.92 -10.11 5.06
C GLY A 102 -4.39 -10.39 4.72
N THR A 103 -5.29 -10.38 5.70
CA THR A 103 -6.73 -10.57 5.48
C THR A 103 -7.45 -9.24 5.30
N VAL A 104 -8.19 -9.09 4.19
CA VAL A 104 -9.00 -7.90 3.91
C VAL A 104 -10.15 -7.78 4.91
N GLY A 105 -10.33 -6.60 5.52
CA GLY A 105 -11.51 -6.25 6.33
C GLY A 105 -11.27 -6.09 7.83
N PHE A 106 -10.08 -6.40 8.34
CA PHE A 106 -9.72 -6.18 9.74
C PHE A 106 -8.47 -5.30 9.81
N GLY A 107 -8.64 -4.05 10.24
CA GLY A 107 -7.55 -3.10 10.39
C GLY A 107 -7.36 -2.61 11.82
N GLN A 108 -6.11 -2.33 12.22
CA GLN A 108 -5.80 -1.68 13.49
C GLN A 108 -5.65 -0.18 13.30
N ALA A 109 -6.59 0.60 13.84
CA ALA A 109 -6.55 2.05 13.79
C ALA A 109 -6.12 2.63 15.15
N THR A 110 -5.14 3.53 15.12
CA THR A 110 -4.82 4.41 16.25
C THR A 110 -5.45 5.76 15.99
N ARG A 111 -6.29 6.21 16.93
CA ARG A 111 -6.91 7.54 16.90
C ARG A 111 -5.82 8.59 17.13
N VAL A 112 -5.70 9.52 16.19
CA VAL A 112 -4.82 10.69 16.32
C VAL A 112 -5.71 11.88 16.67
N PHE A 113 -5.62 12.35 17.91
CA PHE A 113 -6.38 13.51 18.35
C PHE A 113 -5.92 14.76 17.59
N SER A 114 -6.85 15.42 16.89
CA SER A 114 -6.64 16.79 16.41
C SER A 114 -7.00 17.74 17.53
N ALA A 115 -6.00 18.42 18.09
CA ALA A 115 -6.22 19.51 19.04
C ALA A 115 -6.64 20.77 18.26
N ALA A 116 -7.92 20.86 17.89
CA ALA A 116 -8.46 22.10 17.30
C ALA A 116 -9.97 22.22 17.49
N GLU A 117 -10.44 22.31 18.73
CA GLU A 117 -11.57 23.17 19.08
C GLU A 117 -11.26 23.82 20.44
N LYS A 118 -10.42 24.86 20.43
CA LYS A 118 -10.45 25.87 21.49
C LYS A 118 -11.46 26.93 21.05
N GLY A 119 -12.60 26.93 21.74
CA GLY A 119 -13.39 28.12 22.11
C GLY A 119 -13.96 28.96 20.99
#